data_AF-U7Q6U4-F1
#
_entry.id   AF-U7Q6U4-F1
#
_cell.length_a   1.000
_cell.length_b   1.000
_cell.length_c   1.000
_cell.angle_alpha   90.00
_cell.angle_beta   90.00
_cell.angle_gamma   90.00
#
_symmetry.space_group_name_H-M   'P 1'
#
loop_
_entity.id
_entity.type
_entity.pdbx_description
1 polymer ?
#
loop_
_entity_poly.entity_id
_entity_poly.type
_entity_poly.pdbx_seq_one_letter_code
_entity_poly.pdbx_strand_id
1 'polypeptide(L)' 'ADTFVLAVGEGIDTIVDFEVGIDLLGLKGELSADELSISQVGSNAEISLGSEMLAILTGVNAADLTADDPFVMIA' A
#
# COMPACT_ATOMS: atom_id res chain seq x y z
N ALA A 1 5.59 -7.02 -12.37
CA ALA A 1 6.26 -5.77 -11.96
C ALA A 1 5.41 -4.63 -12.46
N ASP A 2 4.29 -4.48 -11.78
CA ASP A 2 3.34 -3.41 -11.94
C ASP A 2 3.55 -2.38 -10.83
N THR A 3 2.94 -1.20 -10.97
CA THR A 3 2.97 -0.17 -9.94
C THR A 3 1.55 0.35 -9.72
N PHE A 4 1.07 0.19 -8.49
CA PHE A 4 -0.24 0.64 -8.05
C PHE A 4 -0.08 1.96 -7.33
N VAL A 5 -0.72 3.03 -7.82
CA VAL A 5 -0.51 4.38 -7.30
C VAL A 5 -1.56 4.73 -6.27
N LEU A 6 -1.12 4.99 -5.04
CA LEU A 6 -1.94 5.45 -3.93
C LEU A 6 -1.93 6.99 -3.87
N ALA A 7 -3.09 7.58 -3.61
CA ALA A 7 -3.26 9.02 -3.47
C ALA A 7 -4.34 9.34 -2.42
N VAL A 8 -4.12 10.43 -1.69
CA VAL A 8 -5.08 10.96 -0.71
C VAL A 8 -6.31 11.52 -1.42
N GLY A 9 -7.50 11.24 -0.91
CA GLY A 9 -8.76 11.81 -1.39
C GLY A 9 -9.37 11.10 -2.60
N GLU A 10 -8.78 10.01 -3.07
CA GLU A 10 -9.24 9.26 -4.26
C GLU A 10 -10.13 8.05 -3.90
N GLY A 11 -10.35 7.80 -2.61
CA GLY A 11 -11.11 6.65 -2.11
C GLY A 11 -10.20 5.49 -1.71
N ILE A 12 -10.76 4.28 -1.67
CA ILE A 12 -10.06 3.07 -1.20
C ILE A 12 -9.82 2.15 -2.40
N ASP A 13 -8.56 1.83 -2.66
CA ASP A 13 -8.17 0.83 -3.65
C ASP A 13 -8.30 -0.59 -3.09
N THR A 14 -8.84 -1.50 -3.90
CA THR A 14 -8.73 -2.94 -3.66
C THR A 14 -7.74 -3.52 -4.66
N ILE A 15 -6.57 -3.88 -4.18
CA ILE A 15 -5.50 -4.44 -4.99
C ILE A 15 -5.54 -5.95 -4.79
N VAL A 16 -5.92 -6.65 -5.86
CA VAL A 16 -5.79 -8.10 -5.95
C VAL A 16 -4.39 -8.45 -6.43
N ASP A 17 -3.99 -9.71 -6.29
CA ASP A 17 -2.79 -10.31 -6.90
C ASP A 17 -1.43 -9.59 -6.78
N PHE A 18 -1.26 -8.70 -5.79
CA PHE A 18 0.02 -8.01 -5.54
C PHE A 18 1.16 -9.00 -5.21
N GLU A 19 2.20 -9.00 -6.03
CA GLU A 19 3.38 -9.84 -5.86
C GLU A 19 4.46 -9.13 -5.03
N VAL A 20 4.58 -9.49 -3.76
CA VAL A 20 5.59 -8.93 -2.85
C VAL A 20 7.00 -9.21 -3.38
N GLY A 21 7.84 -8.17 -3.37
CA GLY A 21 9.21 -8.19 -3.92
C GLY A 21 9.30 -8.05 -5.44
N ILE A 22 8.16 -7.93 -6.15
CA ILE A 22 8.09 -7.77 -7.61
C ILE A 22 7.31 -6.51 -8.00
N ASP A 23 6.15 -6.30 -7.39
CA ASP A 23 5.29 -5.15 -7.64
C ASP A 23 5.56 -4.02 -6.63
N LEU A 24 5.15 -2.81 -7.01
CA LEU A 24 5.42 -1.59 -6.25
C LEU A 24 4.15 -0.84 -5.89
N LEU A 25 4.20 -0.12 -4.77
CA LEU A 25 3.20 0.83 -4.33
C LEU A 25 3.74 2.25 -4.57
N GLY A 26 3.18 2.91 -5.57
CA GLY A 26 3.52 4.28 -5.91
C GLY A 26 2.83 5.27 -4.98
N LEU A 27 3.59 6.15 -4.34
CA LEU A 27 3.08 7.21 -3.48
C LEU A 27 3.04 8.52 -4.26
N LYS A 28 1.83 9.05 -4.47
CA LYS A 28 1.62 10.27 -5.25
C LYS A 28 1.40 11.49 -4.35
N GLY A 29 1.91 12.63 -4.81
CA GLY A 29 1.75 13.91 -4.11
C GLY A 29 2.66 14.01 -2.90
N GLU A 30 2.10 14.36 -1.74
CA GLU A 30 2.85 14.53 -0.49
C GLU A 30 2.91 13.25 0.37
N LEU A 31 2.39 12.13 -0.13
CA LEU A 31 2.43 10.85 0.58
C LEU A 31 3.87 10.37 0.78
N SER A 32 4.24 10.04 2.01
CA SER A 32 5.49 9.36 2.36
C SER A 32 5.20 8.02 3.04
N ALA A 33 6.03 7.00 2.77
CA ALA A 33 5.90 5.67 3.36
C ALA A 33 5.97 5.71 4.90
N ASP A 34 6.78 6.61 5.45
CA ASP A 34 6.97 6.79 6.90
C ASP A 34 5.69 7.26 7.63
N GLU A 35 4.74 7.83 6.90
CA GLU A 35 3.46 8.33 7.46
C GLU A 35 2.33 7.30 7.34
N LEU A 36 2.57 6.21 6.59
CA LEU A 36 1.59 5.16 6.37
C LEU A 36 1.53 4.22 7.57
N SER A 37 0.31 3.87 7.96
CA SER A 37 0.04 2.74 8.85
C SER A 37 -0.29 1.53 8.01
N ILE A 38 0.46 0.44 8.22
CA ILE A 38 0.20 -0.86 7.60
C ILE A 38 -0.30 -1.80 8.69
N SER A 39 -1.47 -2.39 8.48
CA SER A 39 -2.09 -3.28 9.47
C SER A 39 -2.59 -4.57 8.82
N GLN A 40 -2.60 -5.66 9.59
CA GLN A 40 -3.14 -6.94 9.16
C GLN A 40 -4.61 -7.05 9.54
N VAL A 41 -5.48 -7.32 8.57
CA VAL A 41 -6.90 -7.61 8.79
C VAL A 41 -7.28 -8.92 8.09
N GLY A 42 -7.44 -9.97 8.88
CA GLY A 42 -7.64 -11.32 8.34
C GLY A 42 -6.45 -11.73 7.46
N SER A 43 -6.70 -12.06 6.20
CA SER A 43 -5.69 -12.39 5.20
C SER A 43 -5.16 -11.20 4.40
N ASN A 44 -5.58 -9.97 4.71
CA ASN A 44 -5.29 -8.80 3.90
C ASN A 44 -4.39 -7.82 4.66
N ALA A 45 -3.57 -7.09 3.90
CA ALA A 45 -2.87 -5.93 4.41
C ALA A 45 -3.68 -4.66 4.08
N GLU A 46 -3.92 -3.83 5.08
CA GLU A 46 -4.59 -2.54 4.93
C GLU A 46 -3.57 -1.42 5.13
N ILE A 47 -3.57 -0.45 4.22
CA ILE A 47 -2.70 0.71 4.21
C ILE A 47 -3.55 1.96 4.42
N SER A 48 -3.19 2.77 5.41
CA SER A 48 -3.91 3.99 5.74
C SER A 48 -2.98 5.16 6.06
N LEU A 49 -3.47 6.38 5.83
CA LEU A 49 -2.87 7.62 6.32
C LEU A 49 -3.79 8.21 7.41
N GLY A 50 -3.38 8.11 8.66
CA GLY A 50 -4.22 8.51 9.79
C GLY A 50 -5.55 7.75 9.81
N SER A 51 -6.68 8.44 9.63
CA SER A 51 -8.03 7.84 9.56
C SER A 51 -8.48 7.48 8.15
N GLU A 52 -7.72 7.83 7.12
CA GLU A 52 -8.07 7.56 5.73
C GLU A 52 -7.45 6.24 5.28
N MET A 53 -8.28 5.29 4.88
CA MET A 53 -7.83 4.06 4.26
C MET A 53 -7.51 4.33 2.78
N LEU A 54 -6.30 3.95 2.36
CA LEU A 54 -5.83 4.15 0.99
C LEU A 54 -5.97 2.88 0.17
N ALA A 55 -5.58 1.73 0.73
CA ALA A 55 -5.60 0.47 -0.01
C ALA A 55 -5.83 -0.75 0.88
N ILE A 56 -6.44 -1.78 0.28
CA ILE A 56 -6.55 -3.14 0.80
C ILE A 56 -5.87 -4.07 -0.20
N LEU A 57 -4.79 -4.72 0.23
CA LEU A 57 -4.09 -5.73 -0.56
C LEU A 57 -4.58 -7.11 -0.13
N THR A 58 -5.32 -7.78 -1.01
CA THR A 58 -5.96 -9.05 -0.67
C THR A 58 -4.95 -10.20 -0.66
N GLY A 59 -4.94 -11.01 0.40
CA GLY A 59 -4.05 -12.17 0.49
C GLY A 59 -2.58 -11.83 0.78
N VAL A 60 -2.27 -10.55 1.04
CA VAL A 60 -0.93 -10.08 1.37
C VAL A 60 -0.76 -10.01 2.88
N ASN A 61 0.40 -10.46 3.36
CA ASN A 61 0.81 -10.30 4.75
C ASN A 61 1.44 -8.91 4.95
N ALA A 62 0.89 -8.13 5.87
CA ALA A 62 1.36 -6.78 6.19
C ALA A 62 2.85 -6.74 6.60
N ALA A 63 3.35 -7.79 7.27
CA ALA A 63 4.75 -7.87 7.67
C ALA A 63 5.69 -7.94 6.47
N ASP A 64 5.26 -8.54 5.36
CA ASP A 64 6.08 -8.66 4.16
C ASP A 64 6.22 -7.28 3.47
N LEU A 65 5.19 -6.43 3.52
CA LEU A 65 5.27 -5.05 3.02
C LEU A 65 6.26 -4.20 3.83
N THR A 66 6.34 -4.42 5.14
CA THR A 66 7.33 -3.71 5.98
C THR A 66 8.76 -4.24 5.80
N ALA A 67 8.90 -5.51 5.41
CA ALA A 67 10.20 -6.15 5.26
C ALA A 67 10.82 -5.89 3.87
N ASP A 68 10.01 -5.97 2.82
CA ASP A 68 10.46 -5.81 1.43
C ASP A 68 10.48 -4.35 0.97
N ASP A 69 9.75 -3.46 1.66
CA ASP A 69 9.66 -2.03 1.37
C ASP A 69 9.33 -1.73 -0.12
N PRO A 70 8.09 -2.04 -0.57
CA PRO A 70 7.71 -1.87 -1.98
C PRO A 70 7.34 -0.43 -2.35
N PHE A 71 7.62 0.57 -1.50
CA PHE A 71 7.13 1.93 -1.67
C PHE A 71 8.07 2.76 -2.56
N VAL A 72 7.50 3.45 -3.55
CA VAL A 72 8.24 4.35 -4.45
C VAL A 72 7.51 5.67 -4.63
N MET A 73 8.25 6.78 -4.64
CA MET A 73 7.66 8.10 -4.94
C MET A 73 7.34 8.21 -6.44
N ILE A 74 6.14 8.67 -6.76
CA ILE A 74 5.70 8.94 -8.14
C ILE A 74 5.46 10.44 -8.31
N ALA A 75 6.09 11.02 -9.32
CA ALA A 75 5.98 12.43 -9.69
C ALA A 75 4.67 12.78 -10.41
#